data_AF-A0A1L9QFJ5-F1
#
_entry.id   AF-A0A1L9QFJ5-F1
#
_cell.length_a   1.000
_cell.length_b   1.000
_cell.length_c   1.000
_cell.angle_alpha   90.00
_cell.angle_beta   90.00
_cell.angle_gamma   90.00
#
_symmetry.space_group_name_H-M   'P 1'
#
loop_
_entity.id
_entity.type
_entity.pdbx_description
1 polymer ?
#
loop_
_entity_poly.entity_id
_entity_poly.type
_entity_poly.pdbx_seq_one_letter_code
_entity_poly.pdbx_strand_id
1 'polypeptide(L)'
;MATNSVERKLLDSLKGDVATEFSVRVSPDGEDNETYLLIGSQPQLVANISLLMAFRQMLQNSDFAKVIGTPYEQYVTTHPAPVGIQFHWRLVKGKPWEPQDLAKRLDLNRKTLPRPQLYVQNIDTETLTWQKLRDATGGENGYMWGRFYAHAKMTNLDFQSASYWNLTVFGGSPEIAKSQLKKMAALSKDSLGTVTVGEQVQDEGRRKTDRQFQKPTIRIYPAWFFVNNYELVRAAMQQTGVDNEPVDYEKSLGRSTALGKQFRQIDAFYLNKAQPSRDDLERLRAVLRPPRRNISQS
;
A
#
# COMPACT_ATOMS: atom_id res chain seq x y z
N MET A 1 39.90 -17.44 -39.84
CA MET A 1 40.62 -16.15 -40.02
C MET A 1 39.64 -14.96 -40.10
N ALA A 2 38.79 -14.74 -39.09
CA ALA A 2 37.86 -13.58 -39.10
C ALA A 2 37.68 -12.90 -37.72
N THR A 3 38.11 -13.54 -36.63
CA THR A 3 37.94 -13.06 -35.24
C THR A 3 38.98 -12.02 -34.83
N ASN A 4 40.24 -12.12 -35.28
CA ASN A 4 41.31 -11.17 -34.90
C ASN A 4 41.16 -9.76 -35.52
N SER A 5 40.26 -9.58 -36.50
CA SER A 5 40.03 -8.32 -37.21
C SER A 5 39.03 -7.41 -36.47
N VAL A 6 38.05 -8.00 -35.77
CA VAL A 6 36.98 -7.26 -35.09
C VAL A 6 37.46 -6.75 -33.73
N GLU A 7 38.23 -7.56 -32.98
CA GLU A 7 38.78 -7.17 -31.68
C GLU A 7 39.79 -6.02 -31.80
N ARG A 8 40.65 -6.00 -32.84
CA ARG A 8 41.58 -4.89 -33.09
C ARG A 8 40.87 -3.60 -33.47
N LYS A 9 39.77 -3.66 -34.24
CA LYS A 9 38.98 -2.47 -34.60
C LYS A 9 38.24 -1.87 -33.40
N LEU A 10 37.74 -2.71 -32.48
CA LEU A 10 37.15 -2.26 -31.22
C LEU A 10 38.20 -1.64 -30.28
N LEU A 11 39.37 -2.28 -30.15
CA LEU A 11 40.49 -1.78 -29.34
C LEU A 11 41.11 -0.49 -29.88
N ASP A 12 41.21 -0.32 -31.20
CA ASP A 12 41.71 0.92 -31.79
C ASP A 12 40.65 2.04 -31.79
N SER A 13 39.35 1.72 -31.73
CA SER A 13 38.28 2.72 -31.51
C SER A 13 38.22 3.25 -30.07
N LEU A 14 38.75 2.48 -29.10
CA LEU A 14 38.88 2.87 -27.69
C LEU A 14 40.11 3.74 -27.40
N LYS A 15 40.99 3.95 -28.39
CA LYS A 15 42.15 4.85 -28.29
C LYS A 15 41.86 6.29 -28.75
N GLY A 16 40.62 6.59 -29.16
CA GLY A 16 40.18 7.94 -29.47
C GLY A 16 40.04 8.76 -28.20
N ASP A 17 40.74 9.90 -28.17
CA ASP A 17 40.88 10.89 -27.09
C ASP A 17 39.85 10.85 -25.96
N VAL A 18 40.37 10.62 -24.75
CA VAL A 18 39.71 10.74 -23.44
C VAL A 18 39.06 12.13 -23.21
N ALA A 19 39.32 13.10 -24.09
CA ALA A 19 38.83 14.48 -24.01
C ALA A 19 37.72 14.83 -25.03
N THR A 20 37.31 13.91 -25.92
CA THR A 20 36.27 14.22 -26.90
C THR A 20 34.90 13.99 -26.27
N GLU A 21 34.21 15.08 -25.95
CA GLU A 21 32.83 15.03 -25.48
C GLU A 21 31.89 14.78 -26.66
N PHE A 22 31.08 13.73 -26.55
CA PHE A 22 30.02 13.43 -27.51
C PHE A 22 28.69 13.82 -26.89
N SER A 23 27.78 14.35 -27.70
CA SER A 23 26.38 14.55 -27.31
C SER A 23 25.49 13.54 -28.03
N VAL A 24 24.75 12.73 -27.28
CA VAL A 24 23.82 11.74 -27.82
C VAL A 24 22.41 12.08 -27.37
N ARG A 25 21.49 12.19 -28.33
CA ARG A 25 20.07 12.33 -28.07
C ARG A 25 19.43 10.93 -28.06
N VAL A 26 18.86 10.56 -26.92
CA VAL A 26 18.15 9.30 -26.76
C VAL A 26 16.67 9.58 -26.59
N SER A 27 15.88 9.08 -27.54
CA SER A 27 14.43 9.09 -27.49
C SER A 27 13.97 7.64 -27.32
N PRO A 28 13.53 7.25 -26.12
CA PRO A 28 13.11 5.88 -25.87
C PRO A 28 11.83 5.55 -26.66
N ASP A 29 11.74 4.35 -27.22
CA ASP A 29 10.66 3.98 -28.14
C ASP A 29 9.27 4.08 -27.46
N GLY A 30 8.28 4.63 -28.19
CA GLY A 30 6.87 4.64 -27.82
C GLY A 30 6.26 5.92 -27.23
N GLU A 31 7.03 7.00 -26.99
CA GLU A 31 6.48 8.28 -26.50
C GLU A 31 7.19 9.50 -27.14
N ASP A 32 6.44 10.34 -27.86
CA ASP A 32 6.98 11.50 -28.58
C ASP A 32 7.47 12.65 -27.67
N ASN A 33 7.19 12.58 -26.36
CA ASN A 33 7.40 13.68 -25.41
C ASN A 33 8.63 13.52 -24.50
N GLU A 34 9.39 12.42 -24.60
CA GLU A 34 10.52 12.15 -23.72
C GLU A 34 11.82 12.05 -24.51
N THR A 35 12.71 13.03 -24.34
CA THR A 35 14.01 13.05 -25.02
C THR A 35 15.09 13.46 -24.03
N TYR A 36 16.13 12.63 -23.95
CA TYR A 36 17.28 12.86 -23.09
C TYR A 36 18.48 13.27 -23.95
N LEU A 37 19.16 14.35 -23.55
CA LEU A 37 20.44 14.74 -24.11
C LEU A 37 21.53 14.35 -23.12
N LEU A 38 22.39 13.41 -23.52
CA LEU A 38 23.50 12.94 -22.71
C LEU A 38 24.79 13.45 -23.34
N ILE A 39 25.68 14.04 -22.54
CA ILE A 39 26.97 14.57 -22.99
C ILE A 39 28.07 13.92 -22.15
N GLY A 40 29.12 13.43 -22.80
CA GLY A 40 30.29 12.89 -22.11
C GLY A 40 31.18 12.05 -23.01
N SER A 41 32.19 11.42 -22.40
CA SER A 41 33.03 10.46 -23.10
C SER A 41 32.23 9.23 -23.53
N GLN A 42 32.64 8.56 -24.60
CA GLN A 42 31.95 7.38 -25.13
C GLN A 42 31.68 6.29 -24.05
N PRO A 43 32.62 5.93 -23.15
CA PRO A 43 32.36 4.96 -22.10
C PRO A 43 31.31 5.45 -21.08
N GLN A 44 31.34 6.74 -20.72
CA GLN A 44 30.35 7.35 -19.83
C GLN A 44 28.97 7.37 -20.46
N LEU A 45 28.86 7.70 -21.74
CA LEU A 45 27.59 7.68 -22.46
C LEU A 45 26.99 6.28 -22.52
N VAL A 46 27.79 5.25 -22.82
CA VAL A 46 27.31 3.86 -22.83
C VAL A 46 26.79 3.46 -21.43
N ALA A 47 27.56 3.74 -20.37
CA ALA A 47 27.14 3.44 -19.01
C ALA A 47 25.86 4.19 -18.60
N ASN A 48 25.77 5.48 -18.92
CA ASN A 48 24.63 6.33 -18.60
C ASN A 48 23.38 5.93 -19.39
N ILE A 49 23.51 5.56 -20.67
CA ILE A 49 22.40 5.05 -21.49
C ILE A 49 21.88 3.73 -20.93
N SER A 50 22.77 2.79 -20.59
CA SER A 50 22.37 1.51 -19.98
C SER A 50 21.67 1.71 -18.64
N LEU A 51 22.17 2.60 -17.80
CA LEU A 51 21.57 2.92 -16.51
C LEU A 51 20.19 3.61 -16.67
N LEU A 52 20.06 4.55 -17.62
CA LEU A 52 18.81 5.23 -17.92
C LEU A 52 17.75 4.27 -18.48
N MET A 53 18.14 3.32 -19.33
CA MET A 53 17.27 2.25 -19.79
C MET A 53 16.85 1.30 -18.67
N ALA A 54 17.76 0.96 -17.74
CA ALA A 54 17.43 0.14 -16.57
C ALA A 54 16.43 0.86 -15.63
N PHE A 55 16.65 2.15 -15.34
CA PHE A 55 15.71 2.95 -14.55
C PHE A 55 14.36 3.07 -15.24
N ARG A 56 14.34 3.28 -16.57
CA ARG A 56 13.08 3.32 -17.33
C ARG A 56 12.36 1.99 -17.29
N GLN A 57 13.06 0.86 -17.49
CA GLN A 57 12.47 -0.47 -17.38
C GLN A 57 11.95 -0.74 -15.96
N MET A 58 12.67 -0.29 -14.94
CA MET A 58 12.17 -0.31 -13.57
C MET A 58 10.88 0.50 -13.49
N LEU A 59 10.86 1.78 -13.89
CA LEU A 59 9.67 2.63 -13.82
C LEU A 59 8.47 2.11 -14.63
N GLN A 60 8.70 1.56 -15.82
CA GLN A 60 7.65 1.05 -16.72
C GLN A 60 7.10 -0.32 -16.31
N ASN A 61 7.95 -1.23 -15.83
CA ASN A 61 7.50 -2.52 -15.27
C ASN A 61 7.00 -2.37 -13.83
N SER A 62 7.20 -1.19 -13.26
CA SER A 62 6.73 -0.88 -11.94
C SER A 62 5.37 -0.22 -11.98
N ASP A 63 4.38 -0.96 -11.50
CA ASP A 63 3.27 -0.40 -10.71
C ASP A 63 3.81 0.18 -9.36
N PHE A 64 4.97 0.87 -9.34
CA PHE A 64 5.61 1.43 -8.14
C PHE A 64 5.12 2.83 -7.78
N ALA A 65 3.89 3.19 -8.15
CA ALA A 65 3.19 4.23 -7.43
C ALA A 65 2.74 3.78 -6.01
N LYS A 66 3.31 2.69 -5.43
CA LYS A 66 2.79 2.14 -4.17
C LYS A 66 3.79 1.63 -3.12
N VAL A 67 5.10 1.62 -3.36
CA VAL A 67 6.07 1.28 -2.29
C VAL A 67 7.40 2.00 -2.50
N ILE A 68 7.41 3.35 -2.50
CA ILE A 68 8.44 4.02 -1.69
C ILE A 68 7.79 4.12 -0.32
N GLY A 69 7.76 2.97 0.37
CA GLY A 69 7.26 2.93 1.73
C GLY A 69 8.25 3.75 2.53
N THR A 70 7.81 4.88 3.07
CA THR A 70 8.33 5.31 4.36
C THR A 70 8.48 4.03 5.19
N PRO A 71 9.68 3.69 5.72
CA PRO A 71 9.84 2.53 6.60
C PRO A 71 8.63 2.45 7.51
N TYR A 72 8.03 1.28 7.67
CA TYR A 72 6.74 1.18 8.34
C TYR A 72 6.80 1.81 9.75
N GLU A 73 7.96 1.76 10.39
CA GLU A 73 8.29 2.49 11.61
C GLU A 73 8.07 4.01 11.48
N GLN A 74 8.57 4.60 10.39
CA GLN A 74 8.36 6.02 10.07
C GLN A 74 6.89 6.32 9.71
N TYR A 75 6.19 5.41 9.01
CA TYR A 75 4.76 5.59 8.72
C TYR A 75 3.91 5.58 10.00
N VAL A 76 4.21 4.65 10.91
CA VAL A 76 3.54 4.52 12.21
C VAL A 76 3.88 5.69 13.13
N THR A 77 5.14 6.14 13.16
CA THR A 77 5.55 7.31 13.96
C THR A 77 4.97 8.63 13.48
N THR A 78 4.78 8.78 12.16
CA THR A 78 4.14 9.98 11.59
C THR A 78 2.62 10.00 11.76
N HIS A 79 1.98 8.85 11.98
CA HIS A 79 0.53 8.73 12.17
C HIS A 79 0.22 8.04 13.52
N PRO A 80 0.40 8.73 14.66
CA PRO A 80 0.19 8.15 15.98
C PRO A 80 -1.31 7.93 16.24
N ALA A 81 -1.84 6.82 15.76
CA ALA A 81 -3.14 6.27 16.15
C ALA A 81 -2.89 5.01 16.98
N PRO A 82 -3.52 4.84 18.17
CA PRO A 82 -3.20 3.72 19.08
C PRO A 82 -3.32 2.37 18.38
N VAL A 83 -4.46 2.16 17.72
CA VAL A 83 -4.75 0.98 16.90
C VAL A 83 -5.57 1.41 15.69
N GLY A 84 -5.12 1.08 14.49
CA GLY A 84 -5.87 1.26 13.24
C GLY A 84 -5.96 -0.04 12.46
N ILE A 85 -6.96 -0.15 11.58
CA ILE A 85 -7.16 -1.32 10.71
C ILE A 85 -7.22 -0.88 9.25
N GLN A 86 -6.44 -1.54 8.39
CA GLN A 86 -6.52 -1.37 6.95
C GLN A 86 -7.26 -2.54 6.30
N PHE A 87 -8.44 -2.28 5.75
CA PHE A 87 -9.25 -3.26 5.04
C PHE A 87 -8.91 -3.31 3.55
N HIS A 88 -8.91 -4.52 3.00
CA HIS A 88 -8.71 -4.79 1.58
C HIS A 88 -9.88 -5.59 1.01
N TRP A 89 -10.32 -5.19 -0.18
CA TRP A 89 -11.39 -5.86 -0.91
C TRP A 89 -10.93 -6.45 -2.22
N ARG A 90 -11.74 -7.36 -2.74
CA ARG A 90 -11.56 -8.04 -4.02
C ARG A 90 -12.85 -8.11 -4.82
N LEU A 91 -12.72 -8.36 -6.11
CA LEU A 91 -13.86 -8.54 -7.02
C LEU A 91 -14.51 -9.92 -6.90
N VAL A 92 -13.81 -10.89 -6.32
CA VAL A 92 -14.27 -12.27 -6.17
C VAL A 92 -14.33 -12.61 -4.69
N LYS A 93 -15.36 -13.36 -4.32
CA LYS A 93 -15.50 -14.01 -3.00
C LYS A 93 -14.41 -15.07 -2.74
N GLY A 94 -13.75 -15.53 -3.80
CA GLY A 94 -12.79 -16.63 -3.84
C GLY A 94 -11.40 -16.32 -3.29
N LYS A 95 -10.50 -17.30 -3.40
CA LYS A 95 -9.19 -17.28 -2.72
C LYS A 95 -8.24 -16.22 -3.29
N PRO A 96 -7.23 -15.77 -2.50
CA PRO A 96 -6.33 -14.68 -2.89
C PRO A 96 -5.59 -14.82 -4.24
N TRP A 97 -5.51 -16.02 -4.82
CA TRP A 97 -4.81 -16.30 -6.07
C TRP A 97 -5.74 -16.53 -7.27
N GLU A 98 -7.06 -16.53 -7.08
CA GLU A 98 -8.06 -16.65 -8.15
C GLU A 98 -8.35 -15.39 -9.02
N PRO A 99 -7.70 -14.20 -8.89
CA PRO A 99 -7.98 -13.06 -9.78
C PRO A 99 -7.71 -13.29 -11.28
N GLN A 100 -6.96 -14.32 -11.65
CA GLN A 100 -6.42 -14.46 -13.01
C GLN A 100 -7.48 -14.71 -14.09
N ASP A 101 -8.59 -15.37 -13.74
CA ASP A 101 -9.66 -15.74 -14.67
C ASP A 101 -10.83 -14.76 -14.66
N LEU A 102 -11.06 -14.07 -13.53
CA LEU A 102 -12.16 -13.12 -13.42
C LEU A 102 -11.89 -11.79 -14.13
N ALA A 103 -10.62 -11.35 -14.17
CA ALA A 103 -10.20 -10.20 -14.96
C ALA A 103 -10.56 -10.38 -16.45
N LYS A 104 -10.36 -11.60 -16.96
CA LYS A 104 -10.72 -11.98 -18.34
C LYS A 104 -12.25 -12.00 -18.54
N ARG A 105 -13.02 -12.49 -17.56
CA ARG A 105 -14.50 -12.55 -17.64
C ARG A 105 -15.18 -11.17 -17.59
N LEU A 106 -14.61 -10.22 -16.86
CA LEU A 106 -15.16 -8.86 -16.74
C LEU A 106 -14.64 -7.89 -17.81
N ASP A 107 -13.87 -8.38 -18.79
CA ASP A 107 -13.18 -7.56 -19.80
C ASP A 107 -12.37 -6.39 -19.18
N LEU A 108 -11.85 -6.61 -17.98
CA LEU A 108 -11.02 -5.64 -17.28
C LEU A 108 -9.56 -5.96 -17.55
N ASN A 109 -8.80 -4.96 -17.99
CA ASN A 109 -7.36 -5.12 -18.07
C ASN A 109 -6.81 -5.46 -16.68
N ARG A 110 -5.97 -6.49 -16.59
CA ARG A 110 -5.39 -6.98 -15.32
C ARG A 110 -4.71 -5.87 -14.52
N LYS A 111 -4.12 -4.90 -15.23
CA LYS A 111 -3.47 -3.72 -14.65
C LYS A 111 -4.46 -2.71 -14.05
N THR A 112 -5.71 -2.68 -14.53
CA THR A 112 -6.72 -1.69 -14.14
C THR A 112 -7.79 -2.25 -13.20
N LEU A 113 -7.58 -3.44 -12.63
CA LEU A 113 -8.52 -3.99 -11.66
C LEU A 113 -8.55 -3.10 -10.42
N PRO A 114 -9.71 -2.60 -10.00
CA PRO A 114 -9.80 -1.81 -8.78
C PRO A 114 -9.41 -2.68 -7.59
N ARG A 115 -8.55 -2.12 -6.73
CA ARG A 115 -8.12 -2.72 -5.46
C ARG A 115 -8.50 -1.79 -4.32
N PRO A 116 -9.80 -1.76 -3.94
CA PRO A 116 -10.26 -0.87 -2.89
C PRO A 116 -9.54 -1.19 -1.58
N GLN A 117 -9.13 -0.13 -0.90
CA GLN A 117 -8.53 -0.19 0.42
C GLN A 117 -9.09 0.95 1.27
N LEU A 118 -9.22 0.72 2.57
CA LEU A 118 -9.72 1.70 3.52
C LEU A 118 -8.96 1.54 4.83
N TYR A 119 -8.55 2.66 5.41
CA TYR A 119 -7.93 2.67 6.72
C TYR A 119 -8.88 3.32 7.72
N VAL A 120 -9.07 2.68 8.86
CA VAL A 120 -9.89 3.15 9.99
C VAL A 120 -8.98 3.30 11.19
N GLN A 121 -8.97 4.48 11.80
CA GLN A 121 -8.14 4.82 12.96
C GLN A 121 -8.90 4.67 14.28
N ASN A 122 -8.14 4.62 15.38
CA ASN A 122 -8.63 4.53 16.76
C ASN A 122 -9.73 3.48 16.96
N ILE A 123 -9.43 2.24 16.57
CA ILE A 123 -10.39 1.13 16.62
C ILE A 123 -10.85 0.88 18.05
N ASP A 124 -12.15 0.71 18.22
CA ASP A 124 -12.75 0.31 19.49
C ASP A 124 -12.51 -1.18 19.77
N THR A 125 -11.37 -1.48 20.38
CA THR A 125 -10.93 -2.83 20.69
C THR A 125 -11.82 -3.55 21.70
N GLU A 126 -12.62 -2.83 22.50
CA GLU A 126 -13.49 -3.41 23.52
C GLU A 126 -14.75 -3.99 22.92
N THR A 127 -15.34 -3.28 21.95
CA THR A 127 -16.57 -3.74 21.30
C THR A 127 -16.32 -4.47 19.99
N LEU A 128 -15.07 -4.57 19.52
CA LEU A 128 -14.72 -5.21 18.25
C LEU A 128 -15.00 -6.72 18.29
N THR A 129 -15.76 -7.19 17.30
CA THR A 129 -15.95 -8.62 17.05
C THR A 129 -15.65 -8.95 15.60
N TRP A 130 -15.30 -10.21 15.32
CA TRP A 130 -15.08 -10.67 13.94
C TRP A 130 -16.30 -10.40 13.06
N GLN A 131 -17.49 -10.62 13.61
CA GLN A 131 -18.75 -10.38 12.91
C GLN A 131 -18.93 -8.89 12.59
N LYS A 132 -18.64 -7.98 13.52
CA LYS A 132 -18.65 -6.53 13.25
C LYS A 132 -17.69 -6.13 12.12
N LEU A 133 -16.47 -6.68 12.10
CA LEU A 133 -15.50 -6.44 11.03
C LEU A 133 -16.02 -6.92 9.67
N ARG A 134 -16.63 -8.12 9.65
CA ARG A 134 -17.24 -8.68 8.44
C ARG A 134 -18.43 -7.85 7.98
N ASP A 135 -19.32 -7.46 8.87
CA ASP A 135 -20.54 -6.69 8.55
C ASP A 135 -20.22 -5.27 8.07
N ALA A 136 -19.22 -4.62 8.67
CA ALA A 136 -18.74 -3.32 8.24
C ALA A 136 -18.18 -3.35 6.82
N THR A 137 -17.53 -4.44 6.43
CA THR A 137 -16.90 -4.60 5.13
C THR A 137 -17.83 -5.14 4.03
N GLY A 138 -19.13 -5.25 4.30
CA GLY A 138 -20.16 -5.72 3.34
C GLY A 138 -20.67 -7.14 3.60
N GLY A 139 -20.17 -7.83 4.61
CA GLY A 139 -20.62 -9.16 4.98
C GLY A 139 -20.23 -10.22 3.95
N GLU A 140 -21.02 -11.29 3.89
CA GLU A 140 -20.81 -12.38 2.94
C GLU A 140 -21.02 -11.97 1.47
N ASN A 141 -21.97 -11.06 1.26
CA ASN A 141 -22.42 -10.65 -0.06
C ASN A 141 -21.58 -9.49 -0.62
N GLY A 142 -20.65 -8.96 0.19
CA GLY A 142 -19.93 -7.75 -0.16
C GLY A 142 -20.86 -6.55 -0.33
N TYR A 143 -20.37 -5.51 -0.99
CA TYR A 143 -21.20 -4.35 -1.32
C TYR A 143 -20.86 -3.79 -2.70
N MET A 144 -21.75 -2.96 -3.24
CA MET A 144 -21.51 -2.28 -4.51
C MET A 144 -20.56 -1.11 -4.25
N TRP A 145 -19.38 -1.17 -4.86
CA TRP A 145 -18.38 -0.10 -4.88
C TRP A 145 -18.46 0.63 -6.22
N GLY A 146 -18.12 1.92 -6.23
CA GLY A 146 -18.20 2.72 -7.44
C GLY A 146 -17.75 4.15 -7.23
N ARG A 147 -18.32 5.04 -8.03
CA ARG A 147 -17.93 6.45 -8.14
C ARG A 147 -18.48 7.37 -7.04
N PHE A 148 -19.54 6.95 -6.35
CA PHE A 148 -20.09 7.73 -5.24
C PHE A 148 -19.19 7.59 -4.02
N TYR A 149 -19.05 8.65 -3.25
CA TYR A 149 -18.29 8.63 -2.01
C TYR A 149 -19.05 9.33 -0.91
N ALA A 150 -18.86 8.83 0.31
CA ALA A 150 -19.22 9.50 1.54
C ALA A 150 -17.92 9.86 2.26
N HIS A 151 -17.87 11.06 2.80
CA HIS A 151 -16.74 11.63 3.50
C HIS A 151 -17.21 12.18 4.84
N ALA A 152 -16.45 11.91 5.90
CA ALA A 152 -16.73 12.47 7.22
C ALA A 152 -15.43 12.79 7.95
N LYS A 153 -15.48 13.89 8.71
CA LYS A 153 -14.45 14.27 9.66
C LYS A 153 -14.72 13.55 10.99
N MET A 154 -13.79 12.71 11.40
CA MET A 154 -13.82 11.95 12.65
C MET A 154 -13.08 12.76 13.72
N THR A 155 -13.65 12.86 14.90
CA THR A 155 -13.05 13.61 16.03
C THR A 155 -12.64 12.65 17.12
N ASN A 156 -11.35 12.62 17.44
CA ASN A 156 -10.79 11.82 18.51
C ASN A 156 -10.89 12.59 19.83
N LEU A 157 -11.57 11.99 20.81
CA LEU A 157 -11.82 12.58 22.14
C LEU A 157 -10.82 12.10 23.19
N ASP A 158 -10.05 11.05 22.91
CA ASP A 158 -9.16 10.40 23.88
C ASP A 158 -7.77 11.03 23.95
N PHE A 159 -7.33 11.72 22.89
CA PHE A 159 -6.04 12.42 22.89
C PHE A 159 -6.16 13.83 23.47
N GLN A 160 -5.15 14.24 24.26
CA GLN A 160 -5.03 15.56 24.92
C GLN A 160 -5.07 16.75 23.94
N SER A 161 -5.02 16.50 22.64
CA SER A 161 -5.32 17.47 21.59
C SER A 161 -6.45 16.90 20.74
N ALA A 162 -7.52 17.69 20.53
CA ALA A 162 -8.63 17.35 19.66
C ALA A 162 -8.11 17.14 18.23
N SER A 163 -7.73 15.90 17.93
CA SER A 163 -7.21 15.51 16.64
C SER A 163 -8.37 15.07 15.76
N TYR A 164 -8.23 15.38 14.47
CA TYR A 164 -9.23 15.06 13.49
C TYR A 164 -8.60 14.25 12.37
N TRP A 165 -9.36 13.28 11.85
CA TRP A 165 -8.97 12.55 10.66
C TRP A 165 -10.17 12.37 9.74
N ASN A 166 -9.89 12.07 8.48
CA ASN A 166 -10.92 11.98 7.45
C ASN A 166 -11.20 10.52 7.11
N LEU A 167 -12.46 10.11 7.21
CA LEU A 167 -12.93 8.82 6.74
C LEU A 167 -13.64 9.00 5.41
N THR A 168 -13.16 8.34 4.35
CA THR A 168 -13.80 8.37 3.03
C THR A 168 -14.11 6.97 2.55
N VAL A 169 -15.36 6.68 2.26
CA VAL A 169 -15.82 5.37 1.77
C VAL A 169 -16.54 5.55 0.44
N PHE A 170 -16.24 4.67 -0.51
CA PHE A 170 -16.85 4.67 -1.83
C PHE A 170 -18.02 3.68 -1.90
N GLY A 171 -18.98 3.94 -2.77
CA GLY A 171 -20.16 3.11 -3.00
C GLY A 171 -20.67 3.19 -4.42
N GLY A 172 -21.50 2.21 -4.80
CA GLY A 172 -22.18 2.17 -6.10
C GLY A 172 -23.35 3.15 -6.19
N SER A 173 -23.84 3.64 -5.06
CA SER A 173 -24.85 4.70 -4.94
C SER A 173 -24.54 5.60 -3.73
N PRO A 174 -25.13 6.81 -3.64
CA PRO A 174 -24.99 7.70 -2.48
C PRO A 174 -25.38 7.03 -1.16
N GLU A 175 -26.47 6.27 -1.16
CA GLU A 175 -27.03 5.60 0.02
C GLU A 175 -26.10 4.49 0.50
N ILE A 176 -25.54 3.71 -0.44
CA ILE A 176 -24.58 2.65 -0.13
C ILE A 176 -23.32 3.27 0.47
N ALA A 177 -22.77 4.33 -0.14
CA ALA A 177 -21.58 5.00 0.37
C ALA A 177 -21.79 5.53 1.80
N LYS A 178 -22.93 6.19 2.05
CA LYS A 178 -23.30 6.71 3.38
C LYS A 178 -23.50 5.61 4.42
N SER A 179 -24.18 4.52 4.04
CA SER A 179 -24.40 3.36 4.91
C SER A 179 -23.08 2.70 5.28
N GLN A 180 -22.19 2.48 4.31
CA GLN A 180 -20.88 1.87 4.56
C GLN A 180 -19.97 2.78 5.39
N LEU A 181 -20.00 4.09 5.17
CA LEU A 181 -19.26 5.04 6.00
C LEU A 181 -19.68 4.94 7.48
N LYS A 182 -20.99 4.90 7.75
CA LYS A 182 -21.50 4.75 9.13
C LYS A 182 -21.04 3.45 9.78
N LYS A 183 -21.06 2.34 9.05
CA LYS A 183 -20.59 1.05 9.57
C LYS A 183 -19.08 1.05 9.85
N MET A 184 -18.29 1.70 9.00
CA MET A 184 -16.85 1.83 9.20
C MET A 184 -16.52 2.76 10.37
N ALA A 185 -17.25 3.87 10.49
CA ALA A 185 -17.12 4.78 11.64
C ALA A 185 -17.46 4.08 12.96
N ALA A 186 -18.45 3.18 12.97
CA ALA A 186 -18.83 2.40 14.15
C ALA A 186 -17.77 1.39 14.62
N LEU A 187 -16.69 1.17 13.86
CA LEU A 187 -15.54 0.38 14.31
C LEU A 187 -14.55 1.22 15.13
N SER A 188 -14.64 2.54 15.06
CA SER A 188 -13.77 3.48 15.77
C SER A 188 -14.42 3.96 17.06
N LYS A 189 -13.61 4.33 18.06
CA LYS A 189 -14.06 5.04 19.26
C LYS A 189 -14.42 6.51 18.97
N ASP A 190 -14.00 7.02 17.81
CA ASP A 190 -14.10 8.42 17.46
C ASP A 190 -15.54 8.83 17.11
N SER A 191 -15.87 10.09 17.40
CA SER A 191 -17.19 10.63 17.08
C SER A 191 -17.28 11.01 15.60
N LEU A 192 -18.39 10.60 14.97
CA LEU A 192 -18.67 10.88 13.57
C LEU A 192 -19.20 12.32 13.43
N GLY A 193 -18.44 13.18 12.73
CA GLY A 193 -18.87 14.52 12.37
C GLY A 193 -19.84 14.55 11.18
N THR A 194 -19.94 15.71 10.53
CA THR A 194 -20.81 15.92 9.36
C THR A 194 -20.41 15.00 8.20
N VAL A 195 -21.38 14.24 7.69
CA VAL A 195 -21.20 13.36 6.53
C VAL A 195 -21.56 14.10 5.26
N THR A 196 -20.57 14.28 4.38
CA THR A 196 -20.74 14.81 3.03
C THR A 196 -20.80 13.66 2.05
N VAL A 197 -21.75 13.67 1.12
CA VAL A 197 -21.86 12.65 0.06
C VAL A 197 -21.67 13.35 -1.28
N GLY A 198 -20.90 12.73 -2.16
CA GLY A 198 -20.61 13.27 -3.47
C GLY A 198 -20.36 12.18 -4.51
N GLU A 199 -20.06 12.62 -5.72
CA GLU A 199 -19.83 11.76 -6.87
C GLU A 199 -18.53 12.15 -7.56
N GLN A 200 -17.73 11.16 -7.96
CA GLN A 200 -16.59 11.39 -8.84
C GLN A 200 -17.05 11.29 -10.30
N VAL A 201 -17.31 12.45 -10.91
CA VAL A 201 -17.71 12.56 -12.31
C VAL A 201 -16.63 11.94 -13.21
N GLN A 202 -17.05 11.09 -14.14
CA GLN A 202 -16.15 10.33 -15.02
C GLN A 202 -15.66 11.17 -16.21
N ASP A 203 -16.41 12.19 -16.60
CA ASP A 203 -16.18 12.95 -17.84
C ASP A 203 -15.17 14.10 -17.70
N GLU A 204 -14.51 14.22 -16.54
CA GLU A 204 -13.60 15.32 -16.25
C GLU A 204 -12.16 14.85 -15.95
N GLY A 205 -11.20 15.59 -16.51
CA GLY A 205 -9.77 15.41 -16.28
C GLY A 205 -9.22 14.03 -16.68
N ARG A 206 -8.26 13.52 -15.90
CA ARG A 206 -7.61 12.23 -16.17
C ARG A 206 -8.58 11.03 -16.15
N ARG A 207 -9.77 11.16 -15.56
CA ARG A 207 -10.78 10.08 -15.49
C ARG A 207 -11.47 9.83 -16.84
N LYS A 208 -11.53 10.85 -17.70
CA LYS A 208 -12.07 10.73 -19.06
C LYS A 208 -11.12 9.94 -19.96
N THR A 209 -9.82 10.21 -19.85
CA THR A 209 -8.78 9.68 -20.73
C THR A 209 -8.20 8.36 -20.24
N ASP A 210 -8.08 8.17 -18.92
CA ASP A 210 -7.40 7.03 -18.33
C ASP A 210 -8.37 6.13 -17.55
N ARG A 211 -8.54 4.91 -18.09
CA ARG A 211 -9.37 3.85 -17.53
C ARG A 211 -8.97 3.47 -16.11
N GLN A 212 -7.71 3.67 -15.69
CA GLN A 212 -7.24 3.32 -14.35
C GLN A 212 -7.91 4.18 -13.26
N PHE A 213 -8.31 5.41 -13.58
CA PHE A 213 -8.98 6.29 -12.62
C PHE A 213 -10.51 6.19 -12.64
N GLN A 214 -11.06 5.37 -13.54
CA GLN A 214 -12.48 5.10 -13.60
C GLN A 214 -12.89 4.16 -12.45
N LYS A 215 -14.00 4.49 -11.80
CA LYS A 215 -14.59 3.69 -10.72
C LYS A 215 -15.94 3.12 -11.19
N PRO A 216 -15.95 2.02 -11.95
CA PRO A 216 -17.20 1.40 -12.37
C PRO A 216 -17.97 0.88 -11.15
N THR A 217 -19.29 0.89 -11.24
CA THR A 217 -20.15 0.32 -10.19
C THR A 217 -20.08 -1.21 -10.25
N ILE A 218 -19.37 -1.81 -9.31
CA ILE A 218 -19.08 -3.25 -9.27
C ILE A 218 -19.23 -3.79 -7.85
N ARG A 219 -19.54 -5.07 -7.72
CA ARG A 219 -19.60 -5.73 -6.41
C ARG A 219 -18.19 -6.10 -5.95
N ILE A 220 -17.87 -5.75 -4.71
CA ILE A 220 -16.61 -6.11 -4.06
C ILE A 220 -16.86 -6.86 -2.77
N TYR A 221 -15.97 -7.78 -2.44
CA TYR A 221 -16.04 -8.68 -1.30
C TYR A 221 -14.86 -8.43 -0.36
N PRO A 222 -15.07 -8.53 0.96
CA PRO A 222 -13.99 -8.41 1.92
C PRO A 222 -12.97 -9.53 1.72
N ALA A 223 -11.69 -9.18 1.72
CA ALA A 223 -10.61 -10.14 1.47
C ALA A 223 -9.79 -10.38 2.73
N TRP A 224 -9.06 -9.37 3.18
CA TRP A 224 -8.31 -9.38 4.43
C TRP A 224 -8.22 -7.99 5.03
N PHE A 225 -7.71 -7.92 6.25
CA PHE A 225 -7.28 -6.67 6.84
C PHE A 225 -5.94 -6.83 7.57
N PHE A 226 -5.31 -5.69 7.80
CA PHE A 226 -4.10 -5.56 8.60
C PHE A 226 -4.41 -4.71 9.82
N VAL A 227 -3.84 -5.07 10.97
CA VAL A 227 -3.89 -4.27 12.18
C VAL A 227 -2.57 -3.51 12.31
N ASN A 228 -2.68 -2.19 12.45
CA ASN A 228 -1.57 -1.32 12.75
C ASN A 228 -1.69 -0.84 14.20
N ASN A 229 -0.85 -1.34 15.09
CA ASN A 229 -0.83 -0.97 16.50
C ASN A 229 0.44 -0.16 16.80
N TYR A 230 0.26 1.14 16.99
CA TYR A 230 1.35 2.08 17.22
C TYR A 230 2.14 1.75 18.48
N GLU A 231 1.45 1.38 19.56
CA GLU A 231 2.09 1.13 20.85
C GLU A 231 2.98 -0.13 20.81
N LEU A 232 2.54 -1.18 20.10
CA LEU A 232 3.35 -2.38 19.90
C LEU A 232 4.61 -2.07 19.08
N VAL A 233 4.48 -1.28 18.02
CA VAL A 233 5.63 -0.86 17.20
C VAL A 233 6.60 -0.02 18.04
N ARG A 234 6.08 0.95 18.81
CA ARG A 234 6.91 1.79 19.68
C ARG A 234 7.63 0.96 20.75
N ALA A 235 6.93 0.02 21.40
CA ALA A 235 7.52 -0.85 22.40
C ALA A 235 8.63 -1.73 21.80
N ALA A 236 8.42 -2.24 20.58
CA ALA A 236 9.42 -3.03 19.87
C ALA A 236 10.67 -2.21 19.52
N MET A 237 10.51 -0.95 19.10
CA MET A 237 11.62 -0.02 18.84
C MET A 237 12.41 0.36 20.09
N GLN A 238 11.79 0.29 21.28
CA GLN A 238 12.44 0.60 22.56
C GLN A 238 13.19 -0.59 23.17
N GLN A 239 13.11 -1.78 22.59
CA GLN A 239 13.86 -2.94 23.07
C GLN A 239 15.35 -2.76 22.77
N THR A 240 16.19 -2.74 23.80
CA THR A 240 17.65 -2.77 23.67
C THR A 240 18.15 -4.20 23.51
N GLY A 241 19.27 -4.37 22.80
CA GLY A 241 19.94 -5.65 22.67
C GLY A 241 20.55 -6.13 23.99
N VAL A 242 21.13 -7.33 23.98
CA VAL A 242 21.79 -7.96 25.16
C VAL A 242 22.87 -7.05 25.75
N ASP A 243 23.50 -6.21 24.92
CA ASP A 243 24.60 -5.31 25.31
C ASP A 243 24.18 -3.84 25.50
N ASN A 244 22.89 -3.55 25.70
CA ASN A 244 22.32 -2.18 25.73
C ASN A 244 22.51 -1.35 24.45
N GLU A 245 23.10 -1.90 23.40
CA GLU A 245 23.13 -1.27 22.08
C GLU A 245 21.72 -1.20 21.49
N PRO A 246 21.39 -0.11 20.75
CA PRO A 246 20.19 -0.07 19.92
C PRO A 246 20.21 -1.29 18.99
N VAL A 247 19.09 -2.01 18.91
CA VAL A 247 19.01 -3.15 18.00
C VAL A 247 19.15 -2.64 16.57
N ASP A 248 20.30 -2.92 15.94
CA ASP A 248 20.54 -2.62 14.52
C ASP A 248 19.67 -3.56 13.67
N TYR A 249 18.51 -3.05 13.25
CA TYR A 249 17.52 -3.80 12.49
C TYR A 249 17.98 -4.10 11.05
N GLU A 250 18.98 -3.38 10.53
CA GLU A 250 19.51 -3.56 9.17
C GLU A 250 20.57 -4.68 9.09
N LYS A 251 21.45 -4.80 10.09
CA LYS A 251 22.56 -5.79 10.07
C LYS A 251 22.16 -7.24 10.34
N SER A 252 20.91 -7.51 10.70
CA SER A 252 20.38 -8.86 11.00
C SER A 252 20.07 -9.72 9.76
N LEU A 253 20.83 -9.53 8.69
CA LEU A 253 20.79 -10.25 7.41
C LEU A 253 21.13 -11.73 7.61
N GLY A 254 20.13 -12.54 7.96
CA GLY A 254 20.23 -14.00 7.93
C GLY A 254 19.20 -14.74 8.77
N ARG A 255 18.68 -14.13 9.83
CA ARG A 255 17.60 -14.72 10.64
C ARG A 255 16.67 -13.62 11.16
N SER A 256 15.63 -13.35 10.39
CA SER A 256 14.31 -12.86 10.81
C SER A 256 14.25 -12.36 12.27
N THR A 257 14.54 -11.08 12.49
CA THR A 257 14.50 -10.39 13.79
C THR A 257 13.14 -10.50 14.47
N ALA A 258 13.05 -10.24 15.76
CA ALA A 258 11.77 -10.14 16.47
C ALA A 258 10.86 -9.06 15.85
N LEU A 259 11.41 -7.90 15.44
CA LEU A 259 10.69 -6.91 14.63
C LEU A 259 10.39 -7.45 13.23
N GLY A 260 11.33 -8.04 12.50
CA GLY A 260 11.03 -8.66 11.19
C GLY A 260 10.04 -9.83 11.26
N LYS A 261 9.92 -10.53 12.40
CA LYS A 261 8.93 -11.58 12.68
C LYS A 261 7.59 -10.97 13.08
N GLN A 262 7.57 -9.92 13.90
CA GLN A 262 6.36 -9.15 14.24
C GLN A 262 5.82 -8.34 13.04
N PHE A 263 6.69 -7.87 12.14
CA PHE A 263 6.36 -7.15 10.91
C PHE A 263 6.07 -8.09 9.74
N ARG A 264 6.64 -9.31 9.70
CA ARG A 264 6.10 -10.40 8.85
C ARG A 264 4.80 -10.98 9.40
N GLN A 265 4.53 -10.80 10.69
CA GLN A 265 3.22 -10.91 11.33
C GLN A 265 2.46 -9.57 11.28
N ILE A 266 2.60 -8.80 10.19
CA ILE A 266 1.44 -8.08 9.67
C ILE A 266 0.43 -9.17 9.30
N ASP A 267 -0.27 -9.67 10.32
CA ASP A 267 -1.14 -10.83 10.22
C ASP A 267 -2.29 -10.39 9.31
N ALA A 268 -2.26 -10.89 8.08
CA ALA A 268 -3.37 -10.74 7.18
C ALA A 268 -4.52 -11.60 7.74
N PHE A 269 -5.52 -10.96 8.31
CA PHE A 269 -6.70 -11.65 8.80
C PHE A 269 -7.71 -11.76 7.66
N TYR A 270 -8.01 -12.99 7.24
CA TYR A 270 -8.85 -13.24 6.06
C TYR A 270 -10.34 -13.23 6.40
N LEU A 271 -11.07 -12.21 5.92
CA LEU A 271 -12.51 -12.01 6.15
C LEU A 271 -13.42 -12.88 5.26
N ASN A 272 -12.82 -13.63 4.32
CA ASN A 272 -13.58 -14.56 3.48
C ASN A 272 -14.05 -15.81 4.24
N LYS A 273 -13.48 -16.10 5.41
CA LYS A 273 -13.93 -17.18 6.29
C LYS A 273 -15.17 -16.73 7.08
N ALA A 274 -16.20 -17.57 7.09
CA ALA A 274 -17.42 -17.31 7.85
C ALA A 274 -17.14 -17.19 9.36
N GLN A 275 -16.24 -18.04 9.88
CA GLN A 275 -15.73 -17.97 11.23
C GLN A 275 -14.19 -18.05 11.21
N PRO A 276 -13.51 -17.24 12.04
CA PRO A 276 -12.06 -17.33 12.21
C PRO A 276 -11.72 -18.59 13.00
N SER A 277 -10.52 -19.15 12.78
CA SER A 277 -10.04 -20.22 13.66
C SER A 277 -9.77 -19.67 15.07
N ARG A 278 -9.72 -20.55 16.07
CA ARG A 278 -9.35 -20.17 17.43
C ARG A 278 -8.00 -19.45 17.45
N ASP A 279 -7.02 -19.96 16.71
CA ASP A 279 -5.69 -19.35 16.58
C ASP A 279 -5.73 -17.97 15.92
N ASP A 280 -6.61 -17.76 14.93
CA ASP A 280 -6.81 -16.45 14.30
C ASP A 280 -7.37 -15.43 15.32
N LEU A 281 -8.31 -15.86 16.18
CA LEU A 281 -8.87 -15.01 17.24
C LEU A 281 -7.85 -14.70 18.34
N GLU A 282 -7.06 -15.68 18.77
CA GLU A 282 -6.02 -15.48 19.77
C GLU A 282 -4.94 -14.53 19.25
N ARG A 283 -4.54 -14.67 17.98
CA ARG A 283 -3.63 -13.74 17.29
C ARG A 283 -4.22 -12.34 17.18
N LEU A 284 -5.46 -12.21 16.71
CA LEU A 284 -6.13 -10.92 16.61
C LEU A 284 -6.19 -10.21 17.96
N ARG A 285 -6.52 -10.94 19.04
CA ARG A 285 -6.51 -10.41 20.40
C ARG A 285 -5.12 -9.98 20.85
N ALA A 286 -4.06 -10.70 20.46
CA ALA A 286 -2.70 -10.33 20.79
C ALA A 286 -2.28 -9.01 20.13
N VAL A 287 -2.62 -8.81 18.84
CA VAL A 287 -2.25 -7.60 18.08
C VAL A 287 -3.10 -6.38 18.44
N LEU A 288 -4.35 -6.58 18.86
CA LEU A 288 -5.25 -5.50 19.31
C LEU A 288 -5.00 -5.05 20.76
N ARG A 289 -4.32 -5.87 21.58
CA ARG A 289 -4.03 -5.48 22.96
C ARG A 289 -2.95 -4.41 22.99
N PRO A 290 -3.13 -3.32 23.76
CA PRO A 290 -2.01 -2.44 24.07
C PRO A 290 -0.93 -3.26 24.81
N PRO A 291 0.36 -3.00 24.58
CA PRO A 291 1.42 -3.63 25.37
C PRO A 291 1.13 -3.41 26.85
N ARG A 292 1.18 -4.50 27.63
CA ARG A 292 1.11 -4.38 29.09
C ARG A 292 2.23 -3.42 29.49
N ARG A 293 1.89 -2.24 30.01
CA ARG A 293 2.88 -1.41 30.70
C ARG A 293 3.45 -2.32 31.77
N ASN A 294 4.72 -2.68 31.64
CA ASN A 294 5.44 -3.18 32.79
C ASN A 294 5.36 -2.03 33.79
N ILE A 295 4.43 -2.15 34.73
CA ILE A 295 4.44 -1.34 35.93
C ILE A 295 5.70 -1.81 36.63
N SER A 296 6.82 -1.19 36.27
CA SER A 296 8.03 -1.22 37.06
C SER A 296 7.57 -0.85 38.46
N GLN A 297 7.59 -1.84 39.35
CA GLN A 297 7.36 -1.64 40.77
C GLN A 297 8.32 -0.53 41.19
N SER A 298 7.75 0.63 41.52
CA SER A 298 8.42 1.73 42.18
C SER A 298 8.76 1.34 43.60
#